data_AF-A0A961EW90-F1
#
_entry.id   AF-A0A961EW90-F1
#
_cell.length_a   1.000
_cell.length_b   1.000
_cell.length_c   1.000
_cell.angle_alpha   90.00
_cell.angle_beta   90.00
_cell.angle_gamma   90.00
#
_symmetry.space_group_name_H-M   'P 1'
#
loop_
_entity.id
_entity.type
_entity.pdbx_description
1 polymer ?
#
loop_
_entity_poly.entity_id
_entity_poly.type
_entity_poly.pdbx_seq_one_letter_code
_entity_poly.pdbx_strand_id
1 'polypeptide(L)'
;MQNSTDQYKGKLFRPGAFSWALYDFANSAFYTTVVAGFFPAFFADYWSAGVDPSASTAILGYTVSIASLLIALFAPILGSYADKGSRKKRFLFLFTTLGVIMTSLLFFVEKGDWALAVTLYAAAFIGVLGSVVFYDSLIVSVSDEDTVDTLSGFGFSIGYLGGGLLFLVNVLMFLNPQWFGFVDGKLAAASTAIGDNASFETVKSLVAGLPAQFGDIKNAFASAGTPTAEAQQALFALVTDPVGAAKVMAIKVSFLMVAVWWAVFSIPIFMNVPEPGSGDKLNFKEAFVGGFKQLAETFNEIRKYKIVLIFLFAYWFYIDGVDTIITMAVKFGKDIGFKTGDLISALLLVQALGFPFAILFGWLGQKFGSKRFLFVGIAVYVLITVLGSKLSTEPWDFLGLKIPSFFL
;
A
#
# COMPACT_ATOMS: atom_id res chain seq x y z
N MET A 1 -0.60 34.41 -33.73
CA MET A 1 -0.17 33.01 -33.54
C MET A 1 -1.31 32.29 -32.84
N GLN A 2 -2.09 31.51 -33.58
CA GLN A 2 -3.14 30.66 -32.99
C GLN A 2 -2.47 29.62 -32.09
N ASN A 3 -2.91 29.58 -30.84
CA ASN A 3 -2.43 28.65 -29.82
C ASN A 3 -2.60 27.21 -30.30
N SER A 4 -1.49 26.45 -30.37
CA SER A 4 -1.48 25.02 -30.69
C SER A 4 -2.20 24.14 -29.65
N THR A 5 -2.77 24.74 -28.61
CA THR A 5 -3.58 24.10 -27.57
C THR A 5 -5.09 24.03 -27.92
N ASP A 6 -5.59 24.75 -28.93
CA ASP A 6 -7.02 24.76 -29.26
C ASP A 6 -7.52 23.54 -30.07
N GLN A 7 -6.64 22.77 -30.72
CA GLN A 7 -7.04 21.64 -31.58
C GLN A 7 -7.43 20.36 -30.80
N TYR A 8 -7.60 20.49 -29.49
CA TYR A 8 -7.41 19.38 -28.55
C TYR A 8 -8.48 19.32 -27.45
N LYS A 9 -9.41 20.27 -27.38
CA LYS A 9 -10.49 20.28 -26.38
C LYS A 9 -11.38 19.02 -26.47
N GLY A 10 -11.67 18.40 -25.32
CA GLY A 10 -12.82 17.49 -25.14
C GLY A 10 -12.64 15.98 -25.33
N LYS A 11 -11.42 15.42 -25.39
CA LYS A 11 -11.22 13.94 -25.44
C LYS A 11 -10.53 13.41 -24.18
N LEU A 12 -11.31 12.69 -23.37
CA LEU A 12 -10.96 12.08 -22.07
C LEU A 12 -9.80 11.04 -22.14
N PHE A 13 -9.42 10.57 -23.33
CA PHE A 13 -8.45 9.49 -23.53
C PHE A 13 -7.31 9.88 -24.48
N ARG A 14 -6.50 10.85 -24.07
CA ARG A 14 -5.24 11.18 -24.73
C ARG A 14 -4.14 10.25 -24.23
N PRO A 15 -3.09 9.96 -25.03
CA PRO A 15 -1.94 9.19 -24.56
C PRO A 15 -1.31 9.79 -23.29
N GLY A 16 -1.23 11.12 -23.18
CA GLY A 16 -0.73 11.81 -21.99
C GLY A 16 -1.63 11.62 -20.77
N ALA A 17 -2.95 11.78 -20.91
CA ALA A 17 -3.90 11.61 -19.82
C ALA A 17 -3.92 10.15 -19.30
N PHE A 18 -3.92 9.17 -20.21
CA PHE A 18 -3.79 7.77 -19.83
C PHE A 18 -2.45 7.46 -19.15
N SER A 19 -1.35 8.03 -19.65
CA SER A 19 -0.03 7.85 -19.04
C SER A 19 0.09 8.50 -17.66
N TRP A 20 -0.58 9.62 -17.45
CA TRP A 20 -0.72 10.24 -16.14
C TRP A 20 -1.51 9.31 -15.21
N ALA A 21 -2.70 8.86 -15.62
CA ALA A 21 -3.51 7.96 -14.82
C ALA A 21 -2.75 6.64 -14.50
N LEU A 22 -1.98 6.10 -15.44
CA LEU A 22 -1.21 4.87 -15.26
C LEU A 22 -0.11 4.99 -14.20
N TYR A 23 0.33 6.20 -13.90
CA TYR A 23 1.23 6.42 -12.76
C TYR A 23 0.53 6.14 -11.42
N ASP A 24 -0.76 6.45 -11.31
CA ASP A 24 -1.55 6.11 -10.12
C ASP A 24 -1.76 4.59 -10.01
N PHE A 25 -1.98 3.91 -11.14
CA PHE A 25 -1.95 2.45 -11.21
C PHE A 25 -0.61 1.86 -10.73
N ALA A 26 0.49 2.57 -10.97
CA ALA A 26 1.84 2.16 -10.61
C ALA A 26 2.13 2.38 -9.11
N ASN A 27 1.92 3.59 -8.58
CA ASN A 27 2.24 3.95 -7.21
C ASN A 27 1.32 3.26 -6.18
N SER A 28 0.08 2.95 -6.57
CA SER A 28 -0.93 2.35 -5.68
C SER A 28 -0.52 0.96 -5.21
N ALA A 29 0.29 0.24 -5.99
CA ALA A 29 0.93 -1.01 -5.57
C ALA A 29 1.71 -0.86 -4.25
N PHE A 30 2.39 0.26 -4.05
CA PHE A 30 3.12 0.53 -2.82
C PHE A 30 2.16 0.73 -1.64
N TYR A 31 1.14 1.58 -1.79
CA TYR A 31 0.17 1.83 -0.72
C TYR A 31 -0.58 0.56 -0.32
N THR A 32 -1.00 -0.23 -1.30
CA THR A 32 -1.79 -1.45 -1.06
C THR A 32 -0.96 -2.60 -0.48
N THR A 33 0.18 -2.93 -1.10
CA THR A 33 1.00 -4.09 -0.67
C THR A 33 1.93 -3.74 0.49
N VAL A 34 2.59 -2.58 0.44
CA VAL A 34 3.59 -2.21 1.46
C VAL A 34 2.89 -1.57 2.64
N VAL A 35 2.30 -0.38 2.45
CA VAL A 35 1.79 0.46 3.56
C VAL A 35 0.64 -0.23 4.30
N ALA A 36 -0.39 -0.66 3.59
CA ALA A 36 -1.58 -1.26 4.20
C ALA A 36 -1.40 -2.77 4.46
N GLY A 37 -0.84 -3.50 3.50
CA GLY A 37 -0.76 -4.96 3.50
C GLY A 37 0.31 -5.53 4.42
N PHE A 38 1.46 -5.86 3.83
CA PHE A 38 2.44 -6.71 4.48
C PHE A 38 3.35 -5.97 5.45
N PHE A 39 3.70 -4.70 5.22
CA PHE A 39 4.74 -4.05 6.02
C PHE A 39 4.40 -3.98 7.51
N PRO A 40 3.21 -3.54 7.96
CA PRO A 40 2.92 -3.43 9.39
C PRO A 40 2.95 -4.79 10.10
N ALA A 41 2.33 -5.81 9.50
CA ALA A 41 2.30 -7.16 10.08
C ALA A 41 3.68 -7.82 10.09
N PHE A 42 4.40 -7.73 8.98
CA PHE A 42 5.72 -8.32 8.82
C PHE A 42 6.78 -7.62 9.67
N PHE A 43 6.68 -6.30 9.81
CA PHE A 43 7.52 -5.55 10.74
C PHE A 43 7.35 -6.06 12.16
N ALA A 44 6.10 -6.18 12.64
CA ALA A 44 5.82 -6.66 13.99
C ALA A 44 6.32 -8.10 14.23
N ASP A 45 6.10 -9.02 13.28
CA ASP A 45 6.38 -10.45 13.45
C ASP A 45 7.81 -10.89 13.13
N TYR A 46 8.47 -10.22 12.19
CA TYR A 46 9.73 -10.67 11.62
C TYR A 46 10.88 -9.70 11.91
N TRP A 47 10.75 -8.43 11.55
CA TRP A 47 11.85 -7.47 11.72
C TRP A 47 11.99 -6.95 13.16
N SER A 48 10.89 -6.72 13.88
CA SER A 48 10.89 -6.34 15.29
C SER A 48 10.62 -7.53 16.22
N ALA A 49 10.92 -8.76 15.79
CA ALA A 49 10.73 -9.93 16.61
C ALA A 49 11.50 -9.79 17.94
N GLY A 50 10.80 -9.93 19.07
CA GLY A 50 11.37 -9.75 20.42
C GLY A 50 11.33 -8.32 20.96
N VAL A 51 10.84 -7.35 20.18
CA VAL A 51 10.52 -6.00 20.66
C VAL A 51 9.10 -5.99 21.24
N ASP A 52 8.88 -5.23 22.31
CA ASP A 52 7.55 -5.06 22.89
C ASP A 52 6.52 -4.57 21.83
N PRO A 53 5.30 -5.14 21.76
CA PRO A 53 4.31 -4.77 20.76
C PRO A 53 3.97 -3.27 20.74
N SER A 54 3.88 -2.63 21.91
CA SER A 54 3.59 -1.20 22.00
C SER A 54 4.75 -0.35 21.46
N ALA A 55 5.99 -0.76 21.75
CA ALA A 55 7.17 -0.11 21.21
C ALA A 55 7.29 -0.30 19.68
N SER A 56 7.04 -1.51 19.17
CA SER A 56 7.01 -1.78 17.72
C SER A 56 6.01 -0.89 16.99
N THR A 57 4.82 -0.70 17.59
CA THR A 57 3.80 0.25 17.09
C THR A 57 4.32 1.68 17.03
N ALA A 58 4.90 2.15 18.13
CA ALA A 58 5.36 3.52 18.26
C ALA A 58 6.49 3.82 17.27
N ILE A 59 7.42 2.86 17.07
CA ILE A 59 8.50 2.97 16.09
C ILE A 59 7.92 3.22 14.70
N LEU A 60 6.97 2.39 14.23
CA LEU A 60 6.32 2.59 12.93
C LEU A 60 5.62 3.94 12.82
N GLY A 61 4.85 4.32 13.84
CA GLY A 61 4.14 5.60 13.86
C GLY A 61 5.08 6.80 13.78
N TYR A 62 6.17 6.80 14.54
CA TYR A 62 7.19 7.84 14.47
C TYR A 62 7.91 7.86 13.13
N THR A 63 8.23 6.70 12.56
CA THR A 63 8.85 6.60 11.23
C THR A 63 7.99 7.28 10.16
N VAL A 64 6.70 6.95 10.09
CA VAL A 64 5.76 7.54 9.12
C VAL A 64 5.60 9.06 9.37
N SER A 65 5.50 9.46 10.64
CA SER A 65 5.33 10.87 11.02
C SER A 65 6.54 11.72 10.64
N ILE A 66 7.76 11.24 10.92
CA ILE A 66 9.00 11.92 10.56
C ILE A 66 9.15 12.01 9.05
N ALA A 67 8.91 10.92 8.32
CA ALA A 67 8.95 10.90 6.86
C ALA A 67 7.97 11.91 6.24
N SER A 68 6.75 11.95 6.74
CA SER A 68 5.70 12.87 6.28
C SER A 68 6.04 14.32 6.60
N LEU A 69 6.58 14.60 7.80
CA LEU A 69 7.02 15.93 8.20
C LEU A 69 8.16 16.44 7.30
N LEU A 70 9.14 15.59 6.97
CA LEU A 70 10.23 15.96 6.07
C LEU A 70 9.69 16.37 4.70
N ILE A 71 8.81 15.57 4.10
CA ILE A 71 8.19 15.94 2.81
C ILE A 71 7.34 17.20 2.94
N ALA A 72 6.55 17.36 4.01
CA ALA A 72 5.75 18.56 4.22
C ALA A 72 6.61 19.84 4.28
N LEU A 73 7.80 19.77 4.88
CA LEU A 73 8.75 20.88 4.94
C LEU A 73 9.44 21.14 3.59
N PHE A 74 9.78 20.10 2.83
CA PHE A 74 10.50 20.24 1.57
C PHE A 74 9.59 20.47 0.35
N ALA A 75 8.33 20.04 0.38
CA ALA A 75 7.41 20.12 -0.75
C ALA A 75 7.23 21.55 -1.30
N PRO A 76 7.07 22.62 -0.48
CA PRO A 76 6.98 23.99 -1.01
C PRO A 76 8.25 24.44 -1.75
N ILE A 77 9.42 24.08 -1.22
CA ILE A 77 10.72 24.42 -1.81
C ILE A 77 10.89 23.69 -3.14
N LEU A 78 10.73 22.36 -3.11
CA LEU A 78 10.94 21.52 -4.28
C LEU A 78 9.90 21.80 -5.37
N GLY A 79 8.64 22.09 -4.99
CA GLY A 79 7.56 22.50 -5.88
C GLY A 79 7.90 23.78 -6.63
N SER A 80 8.23 24.85 -5.91
CA SER A 80 8.61 26.14 -6.53
C SER A 80 9.84 26.04 -7.44
N TYR A 81 10.81 25.18 -7.09
CA TYR A 81 11.98 24.94 -7.91
C TYR A 81 11.64 24.13 -9.18
N ALA A 82 10.74 23.16 -9.06
CA ALA A 82 10.26 22.36 -10.18
C ALA A 82 9.40 23.17 -11.16
N ASP A 83 8.51 24.02 -10.62
CA ASP A 83 7.61 24.89 -11.39
C ASP A 83 8.37 25.90 -12.23
N LYS A 84 9.41 26.54 -11.66
CA LYS A 84 10.16 27.59 -12.35
C LYS A 84 11.25 27.06 -13.27
N GLY A 85 11.72 25.83 -13.04
CA GLY A 85 12.80 25.23 -13.83
C GLY A 85 12.35 24.22 -14.90
N SER A 86 11.05 23.98 -15.08
CA SER A 86 10.52 22.87 -15.89
C SER A 86 11.17 21.53 -15.50
N ARG A 87 11.15 21.20 -14.20
CA ARG A 87 11.84 20.01 -13.65
C ARG A 87 10.91 19.02 -12.94
N LYS A 88 9.60 19.18 -13.08
CA LYS A 88 8.60 18.30 -12.45
C LYS A 88 8.85 16.82 -12.77
N LYS A 89 9.12 16.49 -14.04
CA LYS A 89 9.39 15.10 -14.45
C LYS A 89 10.71 14.59 -13.89
N ARG A 90 11.71 15.47 -13.72
CA ARG A 90 13.00 15.10 -13.11
C ARG A 90 12.83 14.77 -11.63
N PHE A 91 12.11 15.60 -10.89
CA PHE A 91 11.83 15.32 -9.48
C PHE A 91 10.96 14.08 -9.31
N LEU A 92 9.92 13.94 -10.14
CA LEU A 92 9.11 12.72 -10.20
C LEU A 92 9.99 11.48 -10.40
N PHE A 93 10.93 11.52 -11.36
CA PHE A 93 11.85 10.42 -11.62
C PHE A 93 12.75 10.13 -10.42
N LEU A 94 13.34 11.15 -9.79
CA LEU A 94 14.21 10.99 -8.63
C LEU A 94 13.47 10.34 -7.45
N PHE A 95 12.28 10.84 -7.12
CA PHE A 95 11.47 10.32 -6.01
C PHE A 95 10.92 8.93 -6.30
N THR A 96 10.47 8.66 -7.53
CA THR A 96 10.07 7.32 -7.97
C THR A 96 11.24 6.34 -7.85
N THR A 97 12.43 6.73 -8.31
CA THR A 97 13.63 5.89 -8.25
C THR A 97 14.04 5.62 -6.81
N LEU A 98 14.02 6.64 -5.94
CA LEU A 98 14.26 6.47 -4.51
C LEU A 98 13.28 5.44 -3.92
N GLY A 99 11.98 5.62 -4.18
CA GLY A 99 10.94 4.71 -3.70
C GLY A 99 11.14 3.27 -4.17
N VAL A 100 11.38 3.07 -5.46
CA VAL A 100 11.62 1.76 -6.09
C VAL A 100 12.87 1.08 -5.50
N ILE A 101 13.99 1.80 -5.39
CA ILE A 101 15.24 1.21 -4.85
C ILE A 101 15.06 0.86 -3.37
N MET A 102 14.54 1.77 -2.56
CA MET A 102 14.37 1.53 -1.12
C MET A 102 13.38 0.39 -0.85
N THR A 103 12.29 0.30 -1.63
CA THR A 103 11.35 -0.83 -1.56
C THR A 103 12.03 -2.15 -1.95
N SER A 104 12.89 -2.13 -2.97
CA SER A 104 13.64 -3.33 -3.39
C SER A 104 14.61 -3.81 -2.31
N LEU A 105 15.27 -2.88 -1.61
CA LEU A 105 16.23 -3.20 -0.56
C LEU A 105 15.59 -3.88 0.66
N LEU A 106 14.28 -3.72 0.89
CA LEU A 106 13.55 -4.44 1.94
C LEU A 106 13.66 -5.97 1.83
N PHE A 107 13.90 -6.49 0.61
CA PHE A 107 14.14 -7.92 0.40
C PHE A 107 15.30 -8.47 1.23
N PHE A 108 16.37 -7.68 1.38
CA PHE A 108 17.61 -8.11 2.03
C PHE A 108 17.59 -8.00 3.55
N VAL A 109 16.58 -7.35 4.13
CA VAL A 109 16.55 -7.11 5.58
C VAL A 109 16.30 -8.42 6.33
N GLU A 110 17.18 -8.75 7.26
CA GLU A 110 17.15 -9.98 8.04
C GLU A 110 16.23 -9.89 9.26
N LYS A 111 15.86 -11.06 9.81
CA LYS A 111 15.02 -11.15 11.01
C LYS A 111 15.66 -10.40 12.17
N GLY A 112 14.88 -9.58 12.89
CA GLY A 112 15.37 -8.80 14.03
C GLY A 112 16.00 -7.44 13.68
N ASP A 113 16.31 -7.16 12.40
CA ASP A 113 16.88 -5.87 11.98
C ASP A 113 15.78 -4.83 11.69
N TRP A 114 15.05 -4.47 12.74
CA TRP A 114 13.97 -3.47 12.64
C TRP A 114 14.48 -2.09 12.25
N ALA A 115 15.71 -1.72 12.62
CA ALA A 115 16.27 -0.39 12.37
C ALA A 115 16.52 -0.17 10.88
N LEU A 116 17.10 -1.15 10.19
CA LEU A 116 17.25 -1.09 8.74
C LEU A 116 15.88 -1.13 8.05
N ALA A 117 14.95 -1.97 8.51
CA ALA A 117 13.60 -2.06 7.95
C ALA A 117 12.87 -0.71 7.95
N VAL A 118 12.81 -0.02 9.10
CA VAL A 118 12.13 1.28 9.18
C VAL A 118 12.85 2.38 8.44
N THR A 119 14.18 2.33 8.35
CA THR A 119 14.96 3.33 7.61
C THR A 119 14.68 3.23 6.11
N LEU A 120 14.72 2.01 5.56
CA LEU A 120 14.39 1.76 4.16
C LEU A 120 12.92 2.10 3.88
N TYR A 121 12.01 1.72 4.77
CA TYR A 121 10.60 2.08 4.64
C TYR A 121 10.36 3.58 4.67
N ALA A 122 10.99 4.32 5.59
CA ALA A 122 10.90 5.77 5.64
C ALA A 122 11.37 6.41 4.32
N ALA A 123 12.51 5.97 3.82
CA ALA A 123 13.07 6.48 2.57
C ALA A 123 12.18 6.12 1.36
N ALA A 124 11.60 4.92 1.35
CA ALA A 124 10.64 4.50 0.33
C ALA A 124 9.35 5.34 0.38
N PHE A 125 8.83 5.59 1.59
CA PHE A 125 7.64 6.40 1.84
C PHE A 125 7.86 7.86 1.42
N ILE A 126 9.03 8.44 1.74
CA ILE A 126 9.47 9.75 1.22
C ILE A 126 9.51 9.75 -0.30
N GLY A 127 10.02 8.67 -0.91
CA GLY A 127 9.99 8.45 -2.36
C GLY A 127 8.58 8.57 -2.93
N VAL A 128 7.62 7.84 -2.36
CA VAL A 128 6.23 7.88 -2.83
C VAL A 128 5.59 9.25 -2.60
N LEU A 129 5.64 9.78 -1.38
CA LEU A 129 5.05 11.08 -1.05
C LEU A 129 5.61 12.20 -1.94
N GLY A 130 6.94 12.25 -2.11
CA GLY A 130 7.58 13.23 -2.97
C GLY A 130 7.19 13.05 -4.44
N SER A 131 7.04 11.81 -4.90
CA SER A 131 6.62 11.54 -6.28
C SER A 131 5.19 12.00 -6.57
N VAL A 132 4.27 11.78 -5.63
CA VAL A 132 2.85 12.18 -5.72
C VAL A 132 2.73 13.70 -5.87
N VAL A 133 3.53 14.48 -5.13
CA VAL A 133 3.54 15.96 -5.25
C VAL A 133 3.77 16.42 -6.70
N PHE A 134 4.75 15.84 -7.39
CA PHE A 134 5.04 16.22 -8.77
C PHE A 134 4.07 15.61 -9.76
N TYR A 135 3.68 14.36 -9.51
CA TYR A 135 2.68 13.63 -10.30
C TYR A 135 1.35 14.38 -10.38
N ASP A 136 0.77 14.77 -9.25
CA ASP A 136 -0.50 15.51 -9.21
C ASP A 136 -0.38 16.85 -9.92
N SER A 137 0.75 17.53 -9.75
CA SER A 137 0.99 18.83 -10.39
C SER A 137 1.11 18.76 -11.93
N LEU A 138 1.24 17.56 -12.52
CA LEU A 138 1.29 17.35 -13.97
C LEU A 138 -0.12 17.16 -14.58
N ILE A 139 -1.18 17.00 -13.79
CA ILE A 139 -2.53 16.78 -14.33
C ILE A 139 -2.96 17.94 -15.24
N VAL A 140 -2.54 19.17 -14.92
CA VAL A 140 -2.83 20.38 -15.69
C VAL A 140 -2.14 20.43 -17.06
N SER A 141 -1.14 19.58 -17.31
CA SER A 141 -0.50 19.48 -18.64
C SER A 141 -1.20 18.49 -19.57
N VAL A 142 -2.14 17.70 -19.03
CA VAL A 142 -2.86 16.64 -19.75
C VAL A 142 -4.38 16.76 -19.65
N SER A 143 -4.89 17.76 -18.93
CA SER A 143 -6.33 18.03 -18.76
C SER A 143 -6.65 19.52 -18.80
N ASP A 144 -7.94 19.79 -18.98
CA ASP A 144 -8.56 21.11 -19.11
C ASP A 144 -9.52 21.29 -17.90
N GLU A 145 -10.00 22.51 -17.63
CA GLU A 145 -10.92 22.80 -16.50
C GLU A 145 -12.16 21.89 -16.46
N ASP A 146 -12.68 21.49 -17.62
CA ASP A 146 -13.86 20.61 -17.73
C ASP A 146 -13.54 19.12 -17.50
N THR A 147 -12.28 18.71 -17.64
CA THR A 147 -11.87 17.29 -17.68
C THR A 147 -10.99 16.87 -16.52
N VAL A 148 -10.41 17.82 -15.78
CA VAL A 148 -9.51 17.56 -14.65
C VAL A 148 -10.13 16.67 -13.58
N ASP A 149 -11.39 16.93 -13.19
CA ASP A 149 -12.10 16.14 -12.18
C ASP A 149 -12.34 14.70 -12.63
N THR A 150 -12.67 14.53 -13.91
CA THR A 150 -12.95 13.20 -14.48
C THR A 150 -11.65 12.43 -14.68
N LEU A 151 -10.57 13.08 -15.11
CA LEU A 151 -9.26 12.45 -15.23
C LEU A 151 -8.70 12.04 -13.87
N SER A 152 -8.83 12.91 -12.85
CA SER A 152 -8.42 12.59 -11.47
C SER A 152 -9.22 11.41 -10.92
N GLY A 153 -10.55 11.42 -11.08
CA GLY A 153 -11.41 10.30 -10.66
C GLY A 153 -11.10 8.99 -11.40
N PHE A 154 -10.76 9.07 -12.69
CA PHE A 154 -10.31 7.91 -13.47
C PHE A 154 -8.96 7.39 -12.99
N GLY A 155 -7.98 8.29 -12.75
CA GLY A 155 -6.67 7.99 -12.18
C GLY A 155 -6.81 7.20 -10.87
N PHE A 156 -7.56 7.76 -9.92
CA PHE A 156 -7.83 7.13 -8.63
C PHE A 156 -8.49 5.75 -8.75
N SER A 157 -9.44 5.61 -9.68
CA SER A 157 -10.09 4.32 -9.94
C SER A 157 -9.08 3.30 -10.46
N ILE A 158 -8.28 3.63 -11.48
CA ILE A 158 -7.29 2.68 -11.99
C ILE A 158 -6.14 2.45 -10.99
N GLY A 159 -5.87 3.39 -10.08
CA GLY A 159 -5.02 3.19 -8.90
C GLY A 159 -5.46 1.99 -8.06
N TYR A 160 -6.74 1.94 -7.67
CA TYR A 160 -7.32 0.78 -6.96
C TYR A 160 -7.17 -0.52 -7.76
N LEU A 161 -7.40 -0.47 -9.06
CA LEU A 161 -7.24 -1.65 -9.92
C LEU A 161 -5.78 -2.12 -9.94
N GLY A 162 -4.81 -1.23 -10.14
CA GLY A 162 -3.39 -1.58 -10.21
C GLY A 162 -2.84 -2.09 -8.89
N GLY A 163 -3.13 -1.37 -7.80
CA GLY A 163 -2.76 -1.78 -6.46
C GLY A 163 -3.41 -3.12 -6.08
N GLY A 164 -4.71 -3.26 -6.32
CA GLY A 164 -5.46 -4.49 -6.03
C GLY A 164 -5.00 -5.71 -6.84
N LEU A 165 -4.68 -5.54 -8.12
CA LEU A 165 -4.19 -6.64 -8.98
C LEU A 165 -2.83 -7.16 -8.51
N LEU A 166 -1.88 -6.27 -8.24
CA LEU A 166 -0.59 -6.72 -7.74
C LEU A 166 -0.73 -7.32 -6.34
N PHE A 167 -1.52 -6.67 -5.48
CA PHE A 167 -1.77 -7.15 -4.14
C PHE A 167 -2.43 -8.54 -4.15
N LEU A 168 -3.36 -8.81 -5.07
CA LEU A 168 -3.93 -10.15 -5.26
C LEU A 168 -2.85 -11.20 -5.51
N VAL A 169 -1.94 -10.96 -6.45
CA VAL A 169 -0.86 -11.91 -6.76
C VAL A 169 0.03 -12.13 -5.52
N ASN A 170 0.36 -11.04 -4.83
CA ASN A 170 1.16 -11.06 -3.61
C ASN A 170 0.47 -11.85 -2.46
N VAL A 171 -0.83 -11.68 -2.27
CA VAL A 171 -1.63 -12.43 -1.29
C VAL A 171 -1.72 -13.91 -1.66
N LEU A 172 -1.98 -14.24 -2.93
CA LEU A 172 -1.99 -15.63 -3.39
C LEU A 172 -0.63 -16.29 -3.17
N MET A 173 0.45 -15.55 -3.38
CA MET A 173 1.81 -16.02 -3.14
C MET A 173 2.11 -16.26 -1.65
N PHE A 174 1.58 -15.41 -0.77
CA PHE A 174 1.70 -15.57 0.69
C PHE A 174 0.84 -16.72 1.24
N LEU A 175 -0.41 -16.84 0.78
CA LEU A 175 -1.34 -17.88 1.24
C LEU A 175 -1.00 -19.25 0.64
N ASN A 176 -0.55 -19.29 -0.60
CA ASN A 176 -0.24 -20.50 -1.37
C ASN A 176 1.21 -20.50 -1.92
N PRO A 177 2.24 -20.48 -1.05
CA PRO A 177 3.64 -20.44 -1.48
C PRO A 177 4.05 -21.62 -2.39
N GLN A 178 3.32 -22.75 -2.30
CA GLN A 178 3.51 -23.92 -3.14
C GLN A 178 3.17 -23.70 -4.61
N TRP A 179 2.25 -22.78 -4.95
CA TRP A 179 1.92 -22.45 -6.35
C TRP A 179 3.06 -21.72 -7.06
N PHE A 180 3.92 -21.06 -6.28
CA PHE A 180 5.04 -20.27 -6.76
C PHE A 180 6.39 -21.01 -6.60
N GLY A 181 6.35 -22.27 -6.16
CA GLY A 181 7.54 -23.11 -6.02
C GLY A 181 8.42 -22.79 -4.82
N PHE A 182 7.93 -22.04 -3.82
CA PHE A 182 8.71 -21.76 -2.61
C PHE A 182 8.75 -22.93 -1.62
N VAL A 183 7.79 -23.85 -1.71
CA VAL A 183 7.71 -25.03 -0.84
C VAL A 183 6.99 -26.17 -1.54
N ASP A 184 7.27 -27.40 -1.14
CA ASP A 184 6.58 -28.59 -1.65
C ASP A 184 5.09 -28.59 -1.23
N GLY A 185 4.21 -28.93 -2.18
CA GLY A 185 2.76 -28.90 -1.95
C GLY A 185 2.27 -29.89 -0.89
N LYS A 186 2.92 -31.06 -0.74
CA LYS A 186 2.55 -32.02 0.30
C LYS A 186 3.03 -31.56 1.67
N LEU A 187 4.19 -30.91 1.74
CA LEU A 187 4.68 -30.29 2.97
C LEU A 187 3.77 -29.13 3.40
N ALA A 188 3.33 -28.29 2.44
CA ALA A 188 2.36 -27.25 2.70
C ALA A 188 1.02 -27.81 3.22
N ALA A 189 0.50 -28.87 2.60
CA ALA A 189 -0.74 -29.53 3.05
C ALA A 189 -0.62 -30.09 4.48
N ALA A 190 0.53 -30.70 4.82
CA ALA A 190 0.80 -31.18 6.18
C ALA A 190 0.84 -30.02 7.19
N SER A 191 1.45 -28.88 6.83
CA SER A 191 1.49 -27.67 7.66
C SER A 191 0.11 -27.06 7.88
N THR A 192 -0.73 -27.01 6.83
CA THR A 192 -2.12 -26.55 6.96
C THR A 192 -2.92 -27.43 7.92
N ALA A 193 -2.80 -28.76 7.81
CA ALA A 193 -3.47 -29.68 8.72
C ALA A 193 -3.06 -29.46 10.19
N ILE A 194 -1.78 -29.14 10.45
CA ILE A 194 -1.32 -28.76 11.79
C ILE A 194 -2.03 -27.49 12.26
N GLY A 195 -2.13 -26.46 11.41
CA GLY A 195 -2.81 -25.20 11.73
C GLY A 195 -4.32 -25.32 11.98
N ASP A 196 -4.96 -26.34 11.41
CA ASP A 196 -6.37 -26.68 11.61
C ASP A 196 -6.60 -27.57 12.84
N ASN A 197 -5.58 -27.72 13.71
CA ASN A 197 -5.61 -28.56 14.91
C ASN A 197 -5.93 -30.03 14.63
N ALA A 198 -5.46 -30.58 13.50
CA ALA A 198 -5.61 -31.99 13.21
C ALA A 198 -4.87 -32.87 14.23
N SER A 199 -5.32 -34.12 14.39
CA SER A 199 -4.67 -35.07 15.30
C SER A 199 -3.24 -35.40 14.84
N PHE A 200 -2.37 -35.75 15.79
CA PHE A 200 -0.99 -36.15 15.48
C PHE A 200 -0.93 -37.30 14.45
N GLU A 201 -1.84 -38.27 14.54
CA GLU A 201 -1.93 -39.39 13.59
C GLU A 201 -2.30 -38.93 12.18
N THR A 202 -3.18 -37.95 12.05
CA THR A 202 -3.54 -37.34 10.76
C THR A 202 -2.31 -36.68 10.13
N VAL A 203 -1.57 -35.88 10.91
CA VAL A 203 -0.35 -35.21 10.45
C VAL A 203 0.73 -36.23 10.09
N LYS A 204 0.92 -37.26 10.93
CA LYS A 204 1.87 -38.36 10.69
C LYS A 204 1.57 -39.10 9.38
N SER A 205 0.30 -39.36 9.08
CA SER A 205 -0.11 -39.95 7.80
C SER A 205 0.22 -39.07 6.60
N LEU A 206 0.02 -37.74 6.71
CA LEU A 206 0.38 -36.80 5.65
C LEU A 206 1.90 -36.74 5.43
N VAL A 207 2.66 -36.68 6.53
CA VAL A 207 4.13 -36.68 6.52
C VAL A 207 4.68 -37.96 5.88
N ALA A 208 4.08 -39.13 6.13
CA ALA A 208 4.50 -40.38 5.49
C ALA A 208 4.44 -40.33 3.95
N GLY A 209 3.49 -39.56 3.40
CA GLY A 209 3.31 -39.34 1.97
C GLY A 209 4.29 -38.33 1.32
N LEU A 210 5.16 -37.70 2.11
CA LEU A 210 6.14 -36.72 1.60
C LEU A 210 7.16 -37.36 0.63
N PRO A 211 7.66 -36.56 -0.34
CA PRO A 211 8.74 -36.98 -1.25
C PRO A 211 10.01 -37.43 -0.52
N ALA A 212 10.86 -38.18 -1.23
CA ALA A 212 12.09 -38.76 -0.68
C ALA A 212 13.07 -37.72 -0.08
N GLN A 213 13.07 -36.49 -0.60
CA GLN A 213 13.91 -35.39 -0.11
C GLN A 213 13.60 -34.98 1.34
N PHE A 214 12.44 -35.34 1.89
CA PHE A 214 12.06 -35.10 3.28
C PHE A 214 12.24 -36.35 4.17
N GLY A 215 13.17 -37.23 3.81
CA GLY A 215 13.44 -38.48 4.53
C GLY A 215 13.65 -38.28 6.03
N ASP A 216 14.34 -37.22 6.43
CA ASP A 216 14.60 -36.91 7.84
C ASP A 216 13.31 -36.60 8.62
N ILE A 217 12.42 -35.77 8.05
CA ILE A 217 11.11 -35.46 8.64
C ILE A 217 10.27 -36.74 8.74
N LYS A 218 10.26 -37.56 7.68
CA LYS A 218 9.54 -38.84 7.66
C LYS A 218 10.00 -39.77 8.78
N ASN A 219 11.32 -39.90 8.95
CA ASN A 219 11.92 -40.76 9.97
C ASN A 219 11.66 -40.24 11.40
N ALA A 220 11.68 -38.92 11.60
CA ALA A 220 11.36 -38.30 12.87
C ALA A 220 9.90 -38.58 13.31
N PHE A 221 8.93 -38.46 12.39
CA PHE A 221 7.54 -38.79 12.67
C PHE A 221 7.28 -40.30 12.80
N ALA A 222 8.00 -41.13 12.04
CA ALA A 222 7.85 -42.59 12.11
C ALA A 222 8.37 -43.17 13.44
N SER A 223 9.48 -42.63 13.95
CA SER A 223 10.08 -43.06 15.22
C SER A 223 9.35 -42.51 16.45
N ALA A 224 8.59 -41.43 16.30
CA ALA A 224 7.72 -40.92 17.34
C ALA A 224 6.51 -41.85 17.55
N GLY A 225 6.46 -42.48 18.73
CA GLY A 225 5.28 -43.22 19.21
C GLY A 225 4.13 -42.27 19.55
N THR A 226 3.70 -42.23 20.81
CA THR A 226 2.82 -41.19 21.32
C THR A 226 3.67 -40.08 21.95
N PRO A 227 3.95 -38.97 21.26
CA PRO A 227 4.82 -37.92 21.78
C PRO A 227 4.17 -37.15 22.94
N THR A 228 4.98 -36.58 23.84
CA THR A 228 4.52 -35.56 24.78
C THR A 228 4.12 -34.29 24.03
N ALA A 229 3.43 -33.36 24.68
CA ALA A 229 3.02 -32.09 24.06
C ALA A 229 4.22 -31.30 23.49
N GLU A 230 5.33 -31.25 24.24
CA GLU A 230 6.55 -30.57 23.82
C GLU A 230 7.21 -31.27 22.63
N ALA A 231 7.29 -32.60 22.65
CA ALA A 231 7.85 -33.39 21.55
C ALA A 231 6.98 -33.29 20.29
N GLN A 232 5.66 -33.25 20.44
CA GLN A 232 4.73 -33.05 19.33
C GLN A 232 4.92 -31.66 18.70
N GLN A 233 5.06 -30.62 19.52
CA GLN A 233 5.31 -29.26 19.03
C GLN A 233 6.64 -29.17 18.26
N ALA A 234 7.70 -29.83 18.77
CA ALA A 234 8.98 -29.90 18.08
C ALA A 234 8.89 -30.65 16.73
N LEU A 235 8.11 -31.74 16.66
CA LEU A 235 7.87 -32.46 15.41
C LEU A 235 7.06 -31.61 14.41
N PHE A 236 6.04 -30.90 14.89
CA PHE A 236 5.26 -29.98 14.07
C PHE A 236 6.13 -28.85 13.51
N ALA A 237 7.08 -28.33 14.29
CA ALA A 237 8.04 -27.32 13.85
C ALA A 237 8.85 -27.76 12.61
N LEU A 238 9.23 -29.04 12.51
CA LEU A 238 9.94 -29.57 11.33
C LEU A 238 9.13 -29.45 10.03
N VAL A 239 7.80 -29.39 10.13
CA VAL A 239 6.88 -29.21 8.99
C VAL A 239 6.50 -27.75 8.81
N THR A 240 6.24 -27.02 9.91
CA THR A 240 5.76 -25.64 9.85
C THR A 240 6.86 -24.63 9.53
N ASP A 241 8.09 -24.85 9.99
CA ASP A 241 9.19 -23.88 9.82
C ASP A 241 9.59 -23.66 8.35
N PRO A 242 9.74 -24.71 7.50
CA PRO A 242 10.01 -24.51 6.08
C PRO A 242 8.88 -23.76 5.36
N VAL A 243 7.62 -24.03 5.73
CA VAL A 243 6.45 -23.32 5.18
C VAL A 243 6.42 -21.87 5.66
N GLY A 244 6.75 -21.61 6.92
CA GLY A 244 6.93 -20.28 7.47
C GLY A 244 8.02 -19.49 6.73
N ALA A 245 9.17 -20.11 6.49
CA ALA A 245 10.25 -19.52 5.69
C ALA A 245 9.82 -19.20 4.25
N ALA A 246 9.03 -20.08 3.63
CA ALA A 246 8.45 -19.84 2.30
C ALA A 246 7.49 -18.64 2.29
N LYS A 247 6.67 -18.46 3.34
CA LYS A 247 5.80 -17.28 3.49
C LYS A 247 6.59 -15.99 3.70
N VAL A 248 7.66 -16.03 4.48
CA VAL A 248 8.60 -14.90 4.64
C VAL A 248 9.22 -14.54 3.28
N MET A 249 9.65 -15.54 2.50
CA MET A 249 10.18 -15.32 1.16
C MET A 249 9.14 -14.71 0.23
N ALA A 250 7.90 -15.18 0.25
CA ALA A 250 6.79 -14.61 -0.52
C ALA A 250 6.60 -13.11 -0.23
N ILE A 251 6.60 -12.70 1.04
CA ILE A 251 6.49 -11.28 1.42
C ILE A 251 7.68 -10.48 0.88
N LYS A 252 8.90 -10.99 1.06
CA LYS A 252 10.12 -10.33 0.56
C LYS A 252 10.09 -10.15 -0.95
N VAL A 253 9.71 -11.19 -1.70
CA VAL A 253 9.54 -11.14 -3.17
C VAL A 253 8.45 -10.14 -3.56
N SER A 254 7.38 -10.02 -2.77
CA SER A 254 6.30 -9.05 -3.02
C SER A 254 6.82 -7.60 -3.04
N PHE A 255 7.80 -7.25 -2.18
CA PHE A 255 8.42 -5.92 -2.21
C PHE A 255 9.22 -5.67 -3.50
N LEU A 256 9.92 -6.69 -4.01
CA LEU A 256 10.58 -6.60 -5.33
C LEU A 256 9.55 -6.45 -6.46
N MET A 257 8.44 -7.19 -6.39
CA MET A 257 7.37 -7.09 -7.38
C MET A 257 6.73 -5.70 -7.38
N VAL A 258 6.51 -5.08 -6.21
CA VAL A 258 6.05 -3.69 -6.10
C VAL A 258 7.04 -2.74 -6.76
N ALA A 259 8.33 -2.90 -6.50
CA ALA A 259 9.35 -2.05 -7.09
C ALA A 259 9.40 -2.16 -8.63
N VAL A 260 9.34 -3.38 -9.16
CA VAL A 260 9.30 -3.62 -10.62
C VAL A 260 8.01 -3.06 -11.23
N TRP A 261 6.86 -3.33 -10.60
CA TRP A 261 5.57 -2.82 -11.04
C TRP A 261 5.55 -1.30 -11.11
N TRP A 262 5.96 -0.65 -10.03
CA TRP A 262 6.00 0.80 -9.96
C TRP A 262 6.98 1.38 -10.98
N ALA A 263 8.16 0.78 -11.16
CA ALA A 263 9.13 1.23 -12.16
C ALA A 263 8.58 1.10 -13.60
N VAL A 264 8.03 -0.07 -13.96
CA VAL A 264 7.53 -0.35 -15.31
C VAL A 264 6.34 0.52 -15.67
N PHE A 265 5.34 0.60 -14.80
CA PHE A 265 4.12 1.36 -15.07
C PHE A 265 4.30 2.88 -14.91
N SER A 266 5.42 3.33 -14.32
CA SER A 266 5.80 4.75 -14.36
C SER A 266 6.42 5.18 -15.69
N ILE A 267 6.96 4.27 -16.52
CA ILE A 267 7.64 4.64 -17.78
C ILE A 267 6.78 5.54 -18.68
N PRO A 268 5.48 5.25 -18.91
CA PRO A 268 4.67 6.02 -19.85
C PRO A 268 4.51 7.49 -19.46
N ILE A 269 4.51 7.84 -18.16
CA ILE A 269 4.41 9.24 -17.74
C ILE A 269 5.61 10.05 -18.21
N PHE A 270 6.82 9.47 -18.16
CA PHE A 270 8.04 10.15 -18.57
C PHE A 270 8.10 10.38 -20.09
N MET A 271 7.52 9.44 -20.85
CA MET A 271 7.50 9.48 -22.31
C MET A 271 6.40 10.41 -22.87
N ASN A 272 5.17 10.30 -22.35
CA ASN A 272 4.00 10.86 -23.01
C ASN A 272 3.45 12.14 -22.35
N VAL A 273 3.82 12.41 -21.09
CA VAL A 273 3.36 13.63 -20.41
C VAL A 273 4.30 14.79 -20.72
N PRO A 274 3.78 15.89 -21.29
CA PRO A 274 4.58 17.08 -21.55
C PRO A 274 4.94 17.77 -20.23
N GLU A 275 6.18 18.26 -20.16
CA GLU A 275 6.64 19.07 -19.04
C GLU A 275 6.18 20.52 -19.24
N PRO A 276 5.50 21.13 -18.26
CA PRO A 276 5.12 22.54 -18.35
C PRO A 276 6.38 23.40 -18.51
N GLY A 277 6.43 24.20 -19.58
CA GLY A 277 7.57 25.04 -19.91
C GLY A 277 7.64 26.31 -19.06
N SER A 278 8.82 26.60 -18.54
CA SER A 278 9.22 27.81 -17.84
C SER A 278 10.67 28.11 -18.26
N GLY A 279 10.90 29.25 -18.91
CA GLY A 279 12.16 29.57 -19.58
C GLY A 279 13.35 29.90 -18.66
N ASP A 280 13.17 29.87 -17.34
CA ASP A 280 14.11 30.47 -16.40
C ASP A 280 15.03 29.45 -15.71
N LYS A 281 16.34 29.71 -15.75
CA LYS A 281 17.34 29.00 -14.95
C LYS A 281 17.49 29.69 -13.59
N LEU A 282 16.91 29.11 -12.54
CA LEU A 282 17.05 29.65 -11.18
C LEU A 282 18.14 28.96 -10.35
N ASN A 283 18.73 29.75 -9.45
CA ASN A 283 19.65 29.27 -8.43
C ASN A 283 18.87 28.62 -7.26
N PHE A 284 19.41 27.58 -6.63
CA PHE A 284 18.77 26.86 -5.51
C PHE A 284 18.39 27.79 -4.34
N LYS A 285 19.23 28.80 -4.03
CA LYS A 285 18.93 29.79 -2.99
C LYS A 285 17.70 30.65 -3.31
N GLU A 286 17.57 31.08 -4.56
CA GLU A 286 16.42 31.86 -5.03
C GLU A 286 15.15 31.02 -5.05
N ALA A 287 15.28 29.72 -5.34
CA ALA A 287 14.19 28.77 -5.25
C ALA A 287 13.74 28.54 -3.80
N PHE A 288 14.68 28.39 -2.87
CA PHE A 288 14.38 28.21 -1.45
C PHE A 288 13.61 29.41 -0.88
N VAL A 289 14.14 30.62 -1.03
CA VAL A 289 13.48 31.86 -0.56
C VAL A 289 12.17 32.09 -1.33
N GLY A 290 12.18 31.85 -2.65
CA GLY A 290 11.02 32.00 -3.51
C GLY A 290 9.88 31.06 -3.15
N GLY A 291 10.15 29.80 -2.79
CA GLY A 291 9.14 28.82 -2.42
C GLY A 291 8.43 29.16 -1.11
N PHE A 292 9.17 29.51 -0.06
CA PHE A 292 8.56 29.97 1.19
C PHE A 292 7.83 31.29 1.04
N LYS A 293 8.36 32.22 0.25
CA LYS A 293 7.68 33.48 -0.06
C LYS A 293 6.35 33.23 -0.79
N GLN A 294 6.35 32.39 -1.81
CA GLN A 294 5.15 32.03 -2.56
C GLN A 294 4.12 31.28 -1.69
N LEU A 295 4.59 30.40 -0.79
CA LEU A 295 3.73 29.74 0.19
C LEU A 295 3.09 30.77 1.15
N ALA A 296 3.89 31.71 1.67
CA ALA A 296 3.39 32.76 2.56
C ALA A 296 2.40 33.70 1.85
N GLU A 297 2.66 34.06 0.59
CA GLU A 297 1.75 34.83 -0.26
C GLU A 297 0.44 34.06 -0.48
N THR A 298 0.53 32.77 -0.84
CA THR A 298 -0.65 31.90 -1.02
C THR A 298 -1.47 31.81 0.26
N PHE A 299 -0.82 31.64 1.41
CA PHE A 299 -1.49 31.58 2.71
C PHE A 299 -2.19 32.91 3.06
N ASN A 300 -1.53 34.04 2.80
CA ASN A 300 -2.12 35.36 3.01
C ASN A 300 -3.31 35.63 2.08
N GLU A 301 -3.27 35.16 0.83
CA GLU A 301 -4.40 35.24 -0.11
C GLU A 301 -5.57 34.35 0.31
N ILE A 302 -5.31 33.08 0.65
CA ILE A 302 -6.34 32.15 1.11
C ILE A 302 -7.03 32.64 2.38
N ARG A 303 -6.32 33.41 3.23
CA ARG A 303 -6.90 34.01 4.44
C ARG A 303 -8.05 34.97 4.15
N LYS A 304 -8.12 35.55 2.96
CA LYS A 304 -9.26 36.37 2.50
C LYS A 304 -10.50 35.50 2.24
N TYR A 305 -10.30 34.22 1.92
CA TYR A 305 -11.36 33.26 1.61
C TYR A 305 -11.65 32.35 2.82
N LYS A 306 -12.36 32.88 3.82
CA LYS A 306 -12.69 32.18 5.08
C LYS A 306 -13.26 30.76 4.86
N ILE A 307 -14.11 30.59 3.85
CA ILE A 307 -14.73 29.28 3.53
C ILE A 307 -13.68 28.25 3.10
N VAL A 308 -12.71 28.66 2.28
CA VAL A 308 -11.62 27.78 1.82
C VAL A 308 -10.72 27.38 2.98
N LEU A 309 -10.40 28.32 3.88
CA LEU A 309 -9.63 28.00 5.10
C LEU A 309 -10.34 26.97 5.99
N ILE A 310 -11.64 27.15 6.24
CA ILE A 310 -12.44 26.21 7.04
C ILE A 310 -12.47 24.84 6.34
N PHE A 311 -12.62 24.82 5.02
CA PHE A 311 -12.59 23.59 4.24
C PHE A 311 -11.25 22.87 4.37
N LEU A 312 -10.11 23.54 4.19
CA LEU A 312 -8.79 22.94 4.30
C LEU A 312 -8.52 22.40 5.72
N PHE A 313 -8.93 23.13 6.74
CA PHE A 313 -8.81 22.68 8.13
C PHE A 313 -9.69 21.46 8.41
N ALA A 314 -10.93 21.44 7.93
CA ALA A 314 -11.81 20.28 8.04
C ALA A 314 -11.29 19.07 7.24
N TYR A 315 -10.74 19.32 6.04
CA TYR A 315 -10.13 18.30 5.21
C TYR A 315 -8.91 17.67 5.89
N TRP A 316 -8.12 18.47 6.62
CA TRP A 316 -6.98 17.96 7.39
C TRP A 316 -7.41 16.96 8.48
N PHE A 317 -8.47 17.27 9.25
CA PHE A 317 -9.01 16.29 10.21
C PHE A 317 -9.63 15.07 9.54
N TYR A 318 -10.30 15.27 8.41
CA TYR A 318 -10.90 14.18 7.65
C TYR A 318 -9.85 13.19 7.14
N ILE A 319 -8.78 13.67 6.51
CA ILE A 319 -7.75 12.81 5.93
C ILE A 319 -6.96 12.09 7.02
N ASP A 320 -6.68 12.75 8.15
CA ASP A 320 -6.01 12.14 9.32
C ASP A 320 -6.82 10.96 9.89
N GLY A 321 -8.15 11.11 9.99
CA GLY A 321 -9.03 10.02 10.43
C GLY A 321 -9.05 8.84 9.45
N VAL A 322 -9.10 9.11 8.14
CA VAL A 322 -9.08 8.08 7.09
C VAL A 322 -7.75 7.32 7.09
N ASP A 323 -6.63 8.02 7.11
CA ASP A 323 -5.28 7.43 7.10
C ASP A 323 -5.03 6.60 8.36
N THR A 324 -5.52 7.06 9.52
CA THR A 324 -5.45 6.29 10.77
C THR A 324 -6.18 4.96 10.65
N ILE A 325 -7.39 4.94 10.09
CA ILE A 325 -8.16 3.71 9.89
C ILE A 325 -7.41 2.76 8.95
N ILE A 326 -6.90 3.26 7.83
CA ILE A 326 -6.18 2.44 6.84
C ILE A 326 -4.91 1.84 7.42
N THR A 327 -4.12 2.65 8.13
CA THR A 327 -2.80 2.23 8.67
C THR A 327 -2.89 1.34 9.89
N MET A 328 -3.92 1.51 10.73
CA MET A 328 -4.08 0.72 11.96
C MET A 328 -4.98 -0.49 11.82
N ALA A 329 -5.76 -0.63 10.73
CA ALA A 329 -6.73 -1.72 10.57
C ALA A 329 -6.14 -3.13 10.78
N VAL A 330 -5.03 -3.45 10.09
CA VAL A 330 -4.37 -4.78 10.20
C VAL A 330 -3.87 -5.00 11.62
N LYS A 331 -3.23 -4.00 12.21
CA LYS A 331 -2.67 -4.11 13.53
C LYS A 331 -3.75 -4.30 14.59
N PHE A 332 -4.79 -3.46 14.56
CA PHE A 332 -5.93 -3.58 15.45
C PHE A 332 -6.57 -4.97 15.36
N GLY A 333 -6.81 -5.45 14.14
CA GLY A 333 -7.36 -6.79 13.92
C GLY A 333 -6.50 -7.90 14.52
N LYS A 334 -5.17 -7.76 14.45
CA LYS A 334 -4.24 -8.71 15.05
C LYS A 334 -4.23 -8.63 16.59
N ASP A 335 -4.26 -7.43 17.15
CA ASP A 335 -4.27 -7.21 18.60
C ASP A 335 -5.53 -7.81 19.27
N ILE A 336 -6.66 -7.89 18.54
CA ILE A 336 -7.89 -8.58 19.01
C ILE A 336 -7.92 -10.08 18.68
N GLY A 337 -6.87 -10.63 18.07
CA GLY A 337 -6.68 -12.09 17.90
C GLY A 337 -6.91 -12.65 16.50
N PHE A 338 -7.12 -11.84 15.46
CA PHE A 338 -7.25 -12.36 14.10
C PHE A 338 -5.93 -12.89 13.54
N LYS A 339 -6.04 -13.97 12.74
CA LYS A 339 -4.90 -14.52 12.02
C LYS A 339 -4.48 -13.54 10.91
N THR A 340 -3.17 -13.39 10.72
CA THR A 340 -2.59 -12.53 9.66
C THR A 340 -3.14 -12.83 8.26
N GLY A 341 -3.39 -14.11 7.95
CA GLY A 341 -4.01 -14.52 6.68
C GLY A 341 -5.40 -13.94 6.45
N ASP A 342 -6.25 -13.95 7.48
CA ASP A 342 -7.63 -13.43 7.38
C ASP A 342 -7.64 -11.92 7.17
N LEU A 343 -6.76 -11.21 7.86
CA LEU A 343 -6.60 -9.75 7.74
C LEU A 343 -6.13 -9.34 6.34
N ILE A 344 -5.16 -10.07 5.80
CA ILE A 344 -4.63 -9.82 4.45
C ILE A 344 -5.70 -10.12 3.38
N SER A 345 -6.48 -11.19 3.55
CA SER A 345 -7.63 -11.50 2.68
C SER A 345 -8.73 -10.44 2.77
N ALA A 346 -9.00 -9.91 3.96
CA ALA A 346 -9.95 -8.80 4.14
C ALA A 346 -9.48 -7.52 3.44
N LEU A 347 -8.18 -7.18 3.53
CA LEU A 347 -7.62 -6.06 2.77
C LEU A 347 -7.75 -6.26 1.26
N LEU A 348 -7.54 -7.48 0.77
CA LEU A 348 -7.71 -7.79 -0.65
C LEU A 348 -9.16 -7.58 -1.11
N LEU A 349 -10.13 -7.98 -0.28
CA LEU A 349 -11.54 -7.70 -0.53
C LEU A 349 -11.82 -6.20 -0.59
N VAL A 350 -11.22 -5.41 0.31
CA VAL A 350 -11.35 -3.95 0.29
C VAL A 350 -10.85 -3.38 -1.04
N GLN A 351 -9.76 -3.89 -1.62
CA GLN A 351 -9.30 -3.42 -2.94
C GLN A 351 -10.24 -3.83 -4.08
N ALA A 352 -10.75 -5.06 -4.04
CA ALA A 352 -11.70 -5.55 -5.05
C ALA A 352 -13.00 -4.74 -5.04
N LEU A 353 -13.45 -4.29 -3.86
CA LEU A 353 -14.60 -3.39 -3.72
C LEU A 353 -14.23 -1.93 -4.03
N GLY A 354 -13.02 -1.49 -3.68
CA GLY A 354 -12.55 -0.12 -3.86
C GLY A 354 -12.69 0.35 -5.31
N PHE A 355 -12.31 -0.46 -6.29
CA PHE A 355 -12.40 -0.12 -7.71
C PHE A 355 -13.83 0.21 -8.21
N PRO A 356 -14.82 -0.70 -8.15
CA PRO A 356 -16.17 -0.41 -8.61
C PRO A 356 -16.86 0.68 -7.77
N PHE A 357 -16.58 0.73 -6.46
CA PHE A 357 -17.18 1.76 -5.60
C PHE A 357 -16.56 3.14 -5.81
N ALA A 358 -15.28 3.26 -6.17
CA ALA A 358 -14.67 4.54 -6.55
C ALA A 358 -15.34 5.15 -7.79
N ILE A 359 -15.57 4.32 -8.83
CA ILE A 359 -16.30 4.75 -10.03
C ILE A 359 -17.74 5.14 -9.68
N LEU A 360 -18.43 4.32 -8.88
CA LEU A 360 -19.81 4.59 -8.46
C LEU A 360 -19.91 5.88 -7.64
N PHE A 361 -19.03 6.09 -6.66
CA PHE A 361 -19.01 7.31 -5.83
C PHE A 361 -18.66 8.54 -6.66
N GLY A 362 -17.72 8.43 -7.60
CA GLY A 362 -17.41 9.51 -8.54
C GLY A 362 -18.63 9.91 -9.37
N TRP A 363 -19.31 8.94 -9.97
CA TRP A 363 -20.53 9.17 -10.75
C TRP A 363 -21.66 9.78 -9.91
N LEU A 364 -21.90 9.22 -8.71
CA LEU A 364 -22.92 9.73 -7.80
C LEU A 364 -22.59 11.14 -7.30
N GLY A 365 -21.32 11.44 -7.05
CA GLY A 365 -20.83 12.77 -6.65
C GLY A 365 -21.08 13.81 -7.75
N GLN A 366 -20.81 13.47 -9.00
CA GLN A 366 -21.13 14.35 -10.14
C GLN A 366 -22.64 14.56 -10.31
N LYS A 367 -23.45 13.50 -10.13
CA LYS A 367 -24.92 13.57 -10.32
C LYS A 367 -25.67 14.28 -9.19
N PHE A 368 -25.30 14.03 -7.94
CA PHE A 368 -26.03 14.49 -6.76
C PHE A 368 -25.29 15.60 -5.98
N GLY A 369 -24.09 15.97 -6.43
CA GLY A 369 -23.25 17.01 -5.85
C GLY A 369 -22.22 16.46 -4.86
N SER A 370 -20.94 16.79 -5.08
CA SER A 370 -19.79 16.27 -4.33
C SER A 370 -19.89 16.51 -2.82
N LYS A 371 -20.43 17.66 -2.39
CA LYS A 371 -20.60 17.96 -0.95
C LYS A 371 -21.54 16.98 -0.24
N ARG A 372 -22.65 16.59 -0.88
CA ARG A 372 -23.61 15.65 -0.26
C ARG A 372 -22.98 14.27 -0.13
N PHE A 373 -22.29 13.81 -1.18
CA PHE A 373 -21.61 12.52 -1.18
C PHE A 373 -20.42 12.47 -0.23
N LEU A 374 -19.73 13.59 0.00
CA LEU A 374 -18.72 13.70 1.06
C LEU A 374 -19.33 13.42 2.45
N PHE A 375 -20.49 14.02 2.77
CA PHE A 375 -21.18 13.73 4.04
C PHE A 375 -21.67 12.29 4.15
N VAL A 376 -22.12 11.67 3.05
CA VAL A 376 -22.46 10.24 3.02
C VAL A 376 -21.22 9.41 3.35
N GLY A 377 -20.07 9.70 2.73
CA GLY A 377 -18.80 9.03 3.02
C GLY A 377 -18.41 9.14 4.51
N ILE A 378 -18.47 10.36 5.07
CA ILE A 378 -18.19 10.60 6.49
C ILE A 378 -19.15 9.80 7.39
N ALA A 379 -20.45 9.78 7.07
CA ALA A 379 -21.44 9.01 7.83
C ALA A 379 -21.14 7.49 7.79
N VAL A 380 -20.71 6.98 6.63
CA VAL A 380 -20.26 5.60 6.49
C VAL A 380 -19.02 5.34 7.34
N TYR A 381 -18.02 6.23 7.32
CA TYR A 381 -16.82 6.11 8.17
C TYR A 381 -17.15 6.08 9.67
N VAL A 382 -18.05 6.96 10.12
CA VAL A 382 -18.53 6.95 11.51
C VAL A 382 -19.24 5.63 11.85
N LEU A 383 -20.13 5.16 10.97
CA LEU A 383 -20.84 3.91 11.16
C LEU A 383 -19.88 2.72 11.26
N ILE A 384 -18.95 2.55 10.31
CA ILE A 384 -18.01 1.42 10.31
C ILE A 384 -17.07 1.47 11.52
N THR A 385 -16.70 2.66 12.00
CA THR A 385 -15.84 2.79 13.19
C THR A 385 -16.58 2.38 14.45
N VAL A 386 -17.85 2.82 14.61
CA VAL A 386 -18.71 2.38 15.72
C VAL A 386 -18.95 0.88 15.69
N LEU A 387 -19.20 0.31 14.50
CA LEU A 387 -19.34 -1.14 14.35
C LEU A 387 -18.03 -1.88 14.65
N GLY A 388 -16.90 -1.38 14.16
CA GLY A 388 -15.57 -1.93 14.43
C GLY A 388 -15.22 -1.95 15.92
N SER A 389 -15.66 -0.96 16.69
CA SER A 389 -15.47 -0.95 18.16
C SER A 389 -16.20 -2.09 18.90
N LYS A 390 -17.18 -2.74 18.24
CA LYS A 390 -17.97 -3.83 18.80
C LYS A 390 -17.56 -5.20 18.24
N LEU A 391 -16.49 -5.25 17.44
CA LEU A 391 -16.06 -6.47 16.77
C LEU A 391 -15.49 -7.49 17.77
N SER A 392 -16.00 -8.72 17.72
CA SER A 392 -15.52 -9.90 18.46
C SER A 392 -14.41 -10.63 17.69
N THR A 393 -13.83 -11.67 18.31
CA THR A 393 -12.76 -12.54 17.78
C THR A 393 -13.10 -13.36 16.52
N GLU A 394 -14.30 -13.20 15.93
CA GLU A 394 -14.71 -13.87 14.69
C GLU A 394 -14.58 -12.89 13.50
N PRO A 395 -13.75 -13.17 12.47
CA PRO A 395 -13.48 -12.22 11.37
C PRO A 395 -14.74 -11.83 10.57
N TRP A 396 -15.78 -12.65 10.68
CA TRP A 396 -16.97 -12.63 9.84
C TRP A 396 -18.20 -12.04 10.55
N ASP A 397 -18.08 -11.61 11.81
CA ASP A 397 -19.10 -10.83 12.53
C ASP A 397 -19.31 -9.43 11.92
N PHE A 398 -18.40 -8.98 11.06
CA PHE A 398 -18.40 -7.64 10.47
C PHE A 398 -19.54 -7.36 9.46
N LEU A 399 -20.05 -8.38 8.76
CA LEU A 399 -21.04 -8.18 7.68
C LEU A 399 -22.18 -9.22 7.62
N GLY A 400 -22.15 -10.29 8.42
CA GLY A 400 -23.13 -11.38 8.33
C GLY A 400 -23.16 -12.10 6.97
N LEU A 401 -22.22 -11.78 6.06
CA LEU A 401 -22.09 -12.35 4.73
C LEU A 401 -21.01 -13.43 4.77
N LYS A 402 -21.42 -14.70 4.76
CA LYS A 402 -20.54 -15.80 4.39
C LYS A 402 -20.16 -15.63 2.91
N ILE A 403 -18.93 -15.21 2.64
CA ILE A 403 -18.39 -15.20 1.28
C ILE A 403 -18.18 -16.67 0.86
N PRO A 404 -18.45 -17.05 -0.42
CA PRO A 404 -18.32 -18.43 -0.88
C PRO A 404 -16.92 -18.99 -0.64
N SER A 405 -16.85 -20.30 -0.41
CA SER A 405 -15.63 -21.09 -0.17
C SER A 405 -14.60 -21.11 -1.32
N PHE A 406 -14.79 -20.27 -2.34
CA PHE A 406 -13.87 -20.08 -3.45
C PHE A 406 -12.70 -19.13 -3.09
N PHE A 407 -12.86 -18.32 -2.04
CA PHE A 407 -11.80 -17.45 -1.49
C PHE A 407 -11.08 -18.04 -0.26
N LEU A 408 -11.46 -19.26 0.15
CA LEU A 408 -10.76 -20.10 1.12
C LEU A 408 -9.90 -21.10 0.36
#